data_AF-A0A7S2JZT2-F1
#
_entry.id   AF-A0A7S2JZT2-F1
#
_cell.length_a   1.000
_cell.length_b   1.000
_cell.length_c   1.000
_cell.angle_alpha   90.00
_cell.angle_beta   90.00
_cell.angle_gamma   90.00
#
_symmetry.space_group_name_H-M   'P 1'
#
loop_
_entity.id
_entity.type
_entity.pdbx_description
1 polymer ?
#
loop_
_entity_poly.entity_id
_entity_poly.type
_entity_poly.pdbx_seq_one_letter_code
_entity_poly.pdbx_strand_id
1 'polypeptide(L)'
;PLATSAMSHLEFCAGALPRVVHDGAVLHHRVPPQKWCVTLNDLLQFRRIVEQYVAEGKITPTERDEFDATDNTVGPCVHTVNLQLIMPVTDRVGKVSWALMLHPDGLLCDLFV
;
A
#
# COMPACT_ATOMS: atom_id res chain seq x y z
N PRO A 1 -14.69 -5.04 32.65
CA PRO A 1 -13.42 -4.51 32.11
C PRO A 1 -12.67 -5.62 31.35
N LEU A 2 -12.98 -5.76 30.05
CA LEU A 2 -12.48 -6.83 29.21
C LEU A 2 -12.12 -6.25 27.84
N ALA A 3 -10.83 -6.36 27.52
CA ALA A 3 -10.17 -6.33 26.22
C ALA A 3 -10.93 -5.65 25.05
N THR A 4 -10.59 -4.40 24.77
CA THR A 4 -10.97 -3.68 23.52
C THR A 4 -9.72 -3.43 22.67
N SER A 5 -8.93 -4.49 22.42
CA SER A 5 -7.65 -4.39 21.69
C SER A 5 -7.40 -5.66 20.86
N ALA A 6 -8.34 -6.01 19.97
CA ALA A 6 -8.18 -7.16 19.06
C ALA A 6 -9.13 -7.15 17.83
N MET A 7 -9.58 -5.99 17.37
CA MET A 7 -10.27 -5.85 16.08
C MET A 7 -9.43 -4.84 15.29
N SER A 8 -8.59 -5.19 14.30
CA SER A 8 -8.96 -5.85 13.04
C SER A 8 -7.73 -6.36 12.26
N HIS A 9 -6.81 -7.08 12.91
CA HIS A 9 -5.61 -7.67 12.27
C HIS A 9 -5.89 -8.83 11.28
N LEU A 10 -7.15 -9.08 10.89
CA LEU A 10 -7.61 -10.34 10.29
C LEU A 10 -8.33 -10.25 8.93
N GLU A 11 -8.05 -9.24 8.09
CA GLU A 11 -8.56 -9.22 6.70
C GLU A 11 -7.51 -8.98 5.61
N PHE A 12 -6.22 -9.23 5.87
CA PHE A 12 -5.18 -9.05 4.82
C PHE A 12 -4.70 -10.36 4.17
N CYS A 13 -5.35 -11.50 4.44
CA CYS A 13 -4.92 -12.81 3.97
C CYS A 13 -5.37 -13.18 2.52
N ALA A 14 -6.01 -12.28 1.77
CA ALA A 14 -6.59 -12.64 0.46
C ALA A 14 -6.49 -11.53 -0.61
N GLY A 15 -5.49 -10.65 -0.54
CA GLY A 15 -5.36 -9.54 -1.51
C GLY A 15 -6.53 -8.54 -1.47
N ALA A 16 -7.32 -8.56 -0.39
CA ALA A 16 -8.42 -7.64 -0.18
C ALA A 16 -7.87 -6.33 0.41
N LEU A 17 -8.03 -5.25 -0.34
CA LEU A 17 -7.70 -3.90 0.10
C LEU A 17 -8.58 -3.48 1.29
N PRO A 18 -8.10 -2.55 2.15
CA PRO A 18 -8.87 -2.05 3.28
C PRO A 18 -10.26 -1.56 2.83
N ARG A 19 -11.31 -2.00 3.53
CA ARG A 19 -12.70 -1.62 3.24
C ARG A 19 -13.12 -0.29 3.87
N VAL A 20 -12.26 0.28 4.72
CA VAL A 20 -12.55 1.52 5.44
C VAL A 20 -12.20 2.70 4.53
N VAL A 21 -13.21 3.53 4.26
CA VAL A 21 -13.02 4.80 3.54
C VAL A 21 -12.63 5.86 4.56
N HIS A 22 -11.53 6.56 4.29
CA HIS A 22 -11.07 7.69 5.09
C HIS A 22 -11.13 8.98 4.28
N ASP A 23 -11.23 10.13 4.92
CA ASP A 23 -10.96 11.40 4.24
C ASP A 23 -9.44 11.63 4.22
N GLY A 24 -8.82 11.41 3.06
CA GLY A 24 -7.39 11.58 2.88
C GLY A 24 -6.92 13.00 3.15
N ALA A 25 -7.69 14.03 2.79
CA ALA A 25 -7.30 15.40 3.08
C ALA A 25 -7.23 15.63 4.59
N VAL A 26 -8.22 15.16 5.34
CA VAL A 26 -8.24 15.27 6.81
C VAL A 26 -7.06 14.52 7.44
N LEU A 27 -6.80 13.27 7.02
CA LEU A 27 -5.71 12.48 7.59
C LEU A 27 -4.33 13.09 7.34
N HIS A 28 -4.06 13.60 6.14
CA HIS A 28 -2.78 14.26 5.86
C HIS A 28 -2.62 15.62 6.59
N HIS A 29 -3.70 16.28 7.00
CA HIS A 29 -3.59 17.46 7.87
C HIS A 29 -3.37 17.08 9.34
N ARG A 30 -3.99 15.99 9.79
CA ARG A 30 -3.93 15.55 11.20
C ARG A 30 -2.64 14.83 11.54
N VAL A 31 -2.15 13.96 10.66
CA VAL A 31 -0.97 13.13 10.91
C VAL A 31 0.27 13.85 10.39
N PRO A 32 1.29 14.10 11.23
CA PRO A 32 2.52 14.75 10.78
C PRO A 32 3.22 13.95 9.66
N PRO A 33 3.83 14.61 8.65
CA PRO A 33 4.48 13.92 7.53
C PRO A 33 5.55 12.90 7.92
N GLN A 34 6.30 13.16 9.00
CA GLN A 34 7.29 12.22 9.54
C GLN A 34 6.70 10.91 10.08
N LYS A 35 5.37 10.80 10.11
CA LYS A 35 4.65 9.59 10.48
C LYS A 35 3.96 8.86 9.32
N TRP A 36 4.14 9.34 8.08
CA TRP A 36 3.59 8.70 6.88
C TRP A 36 4.49 7.54 6.44
N CYS A 37 4.65 6.58 7.34
CA CYS A 37 5.63 5.50 7.22
C CYS A 37 4.96 4.13 7.17
N VAL A 38 5.74 3.15 6.74
CA VAL A 38 5.36 1.74 6.67
C VAL A 38 6.38 0.89 7.40
N THR A 39 5.97 -0.27 7.90
CA THR A 39 6.86 -1.26 8.49
C THR A 39 7.53 -2.14 7.42
N LEU A 40 8.56 -2.90 7.81
CA LEU A 40 9.14 -3.93 6.94
C LEU A 40 8.09 -4.96 6.50
N ASN A 41 7.18 -5.34 7.40
CA ASN A 41 6.12 -6.29 7.07
C ASN A 41 5.17 -5.73 6.01
N ASP A 42 4.82 -4.44 6.08
CA ASP A 42 3.98 -3.78 5.06
C ASP A 42 4.66 -3.80 3.69
N LEU A 43 5.99 -3.58 3.65
CA LEU A 43 6.76 -3.63 2.40
C LEU A 43 6.81 -5.05 1.82
N LEU A 44 7.00 -6.07 2.65
CA LEU A 44 6.98 -7.47 2.21
C LEU A 44 5.60 -7.88 1.69
N GLN A 45 4.53 -7.38 2.30
CA GLN A 45 3.16 -7.60 1.81
C GLN A 45 2.90 -6.85 0.50
N PHE A 46 3.38 -5.60 0.40
CA PHE A 46 3.30 -4.81 -0.81
C PHE A 46 3.97 -5.50 -2.00
N ARG A 47 5.16 -6.08 -1.78
CA ARG A 47 5.85 -6.89 -2.79
C ARG A 47 4.96 -8.02 -3.32
N ARG A 48 4.34 -8.81 -2.43
CA ARG A 48 3.45 -9.92 -2.83
C ARG A 48 2.23 -9.45 -3.62
N ILE A 49 1.67 -8.29 -3.26
CA ILE A 49 0.56 -7.68 -4.01
C ILE A 49 1.00 -7.30 -5.42
N VAL A 50 2.16 -6.66 -5.56
CA VAL A 50 2.70 -6.29 -6.88
C VAL A 50 2.96 -7.53 -7.72
N GLU A 51 3.62 -8.56 -7.18
CA GLU A 51 3.87 -9.83 -7.86
C GLU A 51 2.56 -10.50 -8.32
N GLN A 52 1.54 -10.53 -7.46
CA GLN A 52 0.22 -11.06 -7.82
C GLN A 52 -0.43 -10.25 -8.94
N TYR A 53 -0.41 -8.91 -8.87
CA TYR A 53 -1.02 -8.07 -9.89
C TYR A 53 -0.31 -8.16 -11.24
N VAL A 54 1.01 -8.37 -11.25
CA VAL A 54 1.76 -8.67 -12.48
C VAL A 54 1.33 -10.03 -13.04
N ALA A 55 1.30 -11.07 -12.20
CA ALA A 55 0.89 -12.42 -12.62
C ALA A 55 -0.55 -12.48 -13.17
N GLU A 56 -1.44 -11.64 -12.64
CA GLU A 56 -2.83 -11.50 -13.10
C GLU A 56 -3.00 -10.57 -14.31
N GLY A 57 -1.92 -9.95 -14.81
CA GLY A 57 -1.97 -9.00 -15.92
C GLY A 57 -2.66 -7.67 -15.57
N LYS A 58 -2.78 -7.33 -14.29
CA LYS A 58 -3.34 -6.05 -13.79
C LYS A 58 -2.30 -4.94 -13.72
N ILE A 59 -1.03 -5.30 -13.55
CA ILE A 59 0.11 -4.41 -13.81
C ILE A 59 0.79 -4.94 -15.07
N THR A 60 0.89 -4.11 -16.10
CA THR A 60 1.49 -4.49 -17.38
C THR A 60 2.68 -3.60 -17.73
N PRO A 61 3.68 -4.13 -18.46
CA PRO A 61 4.79 -3.33 -18.97
C PRO A 61 4.31 -2.14 -19.79
N THR A 62 5.10 -1.08 -19.80
CA THR A 62 4.83 0.15 -20.57
C THR A 62 6.06 0.55 -21.37
N GLU A 63 5.91 1.46 -22.32
CA GLU A 63 7.05 2.00 -23.10
C GLU A 63 8.15 2.63 -22.23
N ARG A 64 7.84 3.02 -20.99
CA ARG A 64 8.79 3.64 -20.05
C ARG A 64 9.27 2.69 -18.97
N ASP A 65 8.74 1.47 -18.94
CA ASP A 65 9.02 0.45 -17.94
C ASP A 65 8.75 -0.94 -18.56
N GLU A 66 9.73 -1.41 -19.32
CA GLU A 66 9.69 -2.67 -20.08
C GLU A 66 10.09 -3.87 -19.19
N PHE A 67 9.55 -3.94 -17.97
CA PHE A 67 9.85 -5.04 -17.05
C PHE A 67 9.36 -6.39 -17.60
N ASP A 68 10.07 -7.47 -17.28
CA ASP A 68 9.67 -8.83 -17.65
C ASP A 68 8.68 -9.36 -16.60
N ALA A 69 7.43 -9.61 -17.02
CA ALA A 69 6.39 -10.13 -16.14
C ALA A 69 6.66 -11.55 -15.60
N THR A 70 7.66 -12.25 -16.15
CA THR A 70 8.10 -13.58 -15.71
C THR A 70 9.34 -13.53 -14.80
N ASP A 71 9.98 -12.36 -14.66
CA ASP A 71 11.12 -12.16 -13.77
C ASP A 71 10.63 -12.08 -12.31
N ASN A 72 11.20 -12.93 -11.44
CA ASN A 72 10.89 -12.98 -10.02
C ASN A 72 11.94 -12.28 -9.14
N THR A 73 12.95 -11.67 -9.76
CA THR A 73 14.05 -10.93 -9.14
C THR A 73 13.89 -9.43 -9.28
N VAL A 74 13.51 -8.94 -10.47
CA VAL A 74 13.31 -7.52 -10.76
C VAL A 74 11.88 -7.31 -11.26
N GLY A 75 11.15 -6.43 -10.57
CA GLY A 75 9.78 -6.09 -10.91
C GLY A 75 9.63 -4.74 -11.61
N PRO A 76 8.38 -4.27 -11.81
CA PRO A 76 8.08 -2.94 -12.32
C PRO A 76 8.71 -1.85 -11.45
N CYS A 77 9.05 -0.73 -12.07
CA CYS A 77 9.52 0.44 -11.33
C CYS A 77 8.39 1.07 -10.49
N VAL A 78 8.77 1.86 -9.47
CA VAL A 78 7.81 2.49 -8.56
C VAL A 78 6.81 3.41 -9.28
N HIS A 79 7.19 4.00 -10.42
CA HIS A 79 6.30 4.86 -11.20
C HIS A 79 5.12 4.06 -11.77
N THR A 80 5.40 2.92 -12.41
CA THR A 80 4.38 2.01 -12.94
C THR A 80 3.50 1.45 -11.84
N VAL A 81 4.10 1.00 -10.74
CA VAL A 81 3.35 0.52 -9.57
C VAL A 81 2.46 1.62 -8.99
N ASN A 82 2.94 2.86 -8.95
CA ASN A 82 2.16 3.97 -8.44
C ASN A 82 0.92 4.26 -9.31
N LEU A 83 1.10 4.31 -10.64
CA LEU A 83 0.01 4.61 -11.58
C LEU A 83 -1.01 3.47 -11.71
N GLN A 84 -0.55 2.22 -11.77
CA GLN A 84 -1.42 1.08 -12.06
C GLN A 84 -1.98 0.39 -10.81
N LEU A 85 -1.35 0.57 -9.64
CA LEU A 85 -1.80 -0.02 -8.37
C LEU A 85 -2.10 1.03 -7.29
N ILE A 86 -1.11 1.80 -6.83
CA ILE A 86 -1.27 2.60 -5.61
C ILE A 86 -2.38 3.65 -5.79
N MET A 87 -2.30 4.48 -6.83
CA MET A 87 -3.28 5.56 -7.05
C MET A 87 -4.71 5.03 -7.26
N PRO A 88 -4.97 4.01 -8.12
CA PRO A 88 -6.30 3.45 -8.25
C PRO A 88 -6.87 2.87 -6.96
N VAL A 89 -6.02 2.28 -6.12
CA VAL A 89 -6.43 1.72 -4.83
C VAL A 89 -6.77 2.84 -3.85
N THR A 90 -5.87 3.81 -3.68
CA THR A 90 -6.04 4.86 -2.70
C THR A 90 -7.18 5.82 -3.04
N ASP A 91 -7.46 6.04 -4.33
CA ASP A 91 -8.61 6.83 -4.78
C ASP A 91 -9.94 6.25 -4.25
N ARG A 92 -10.08 4.90 -4.26
CA ARG A 92 -11.30 4.21 -3.79
C ARG A 92 -11.52 4.28 -2.29
N VAL A 93 -10.48 4.52 -1.51
CA VAL A 93 -10.53 4.62 -0.04
C VAL A 93 -10.40 6.07 0.44
N GLY A 94 -10.64 7.03 -0.45
CA GLY A 94 -10.74 8.45 -0.14
C GLY A 94 -9.43 9.23 -0.23
N LYS A 95 -8.54 8.83 -1.15
CA LYS A 95 -7.31 9.53 -1.54
C LYS A 95 -6.30 9.68 -0.40
N VAL A 96 -6.25 8.69 0.48
CA VAL A 96 -5.19 8.55 1.50
C VAL A 96 -3.88 8.07 0.87
N SER A 97 -2.73 8.44 1.42
CA SER A 97 -1.48 7.77 1.03
C SER A 97 -1.53 6.29 1.45
N TRP A 98 -0.79 5.43 0.76
CA TRP A 98 -0.74 4.00 1.10
C TRP A 98 -0.35 3.78 2.59
N ALA A 99 0.60 4.57 3.09
CA ALA A 99 1.03 4.52 4.49
C ALA A 99 -0.13 4.85 5.47
N LEU A 100 -0.87 5.94 5.24
CA LEU A 100 -1.98 6.34 6.10
C LEU A 100 -3.23 5.47 5.92
N MET A 101 -3.37 4.81 4.77
CA MET A 101 -4.38 3.77 4.56
C MET A 101 -4.15 2.57 5.48
N LEU A 102 -2.89 2.17 5.68
CA LEU A 102 -2.52 1.07 6.58
C LEU A 102 -2.49 1.52 8.05
N HIS A 103 -2.00 2.73 8.31
CA HIS A 103 -1.73 3.27 9.64
C HIS A 103 -2.37 4.66 9.80
N PRO A 104 -3.68 4.75 10.07
CA PRO A 104 -4.41 6.02 10.06
C PRO A 104 -3.99 7.02 11.16
N ASP A 105 -3.36 6.55 12.24
CA ASP A 105 -2.76 7.40 13.28
C ASP A 105 -1.27 7.72 13.02
N GLY A 106 -0.71 7.17 11.93
CA GLY A 106 0.70 7.26 11.55
C GLY A 106 1.62 6.32 12.32
N LEU A 107 2.82 6.10 11.78
CA LEU A 107 3.90 5.31 12.40
C LEU A 107 5.16 6.15 12.53
N LEU A 108 5.88 6.03 13.64
CA LEU A 108 7.21 6.64 13.72
C LEU A 108 8.15 5.96 12.71
N CYS A 109 8.91 6.77 11.98
CA CYS A 109 9.89 6.27 11.04
C CYS A 109 11.09 5.69 11.80
N ASP A 110 11.32 4.39 11.69
CA ASP A 110 12.51 3.74 12.24
C ASP A 110 13.71 3.80 11.28
N LEU A 111 13.46 3.82 9.96
CA LEU A 111 14.49 3.88 8.91
C LEU A 111 13.94 4.61 7.66
N PHE A 112 14.72 5.56 7.15
CA PHE A 112 14.48 6.26 5.89
C PHE A 112 15.74 6.08 5.02
N VAL A 113 15.58 5.61 3.78
CA VAL A 113 16.68 5.30 2.84
C VAL A 113 16.60 6.22 1.63
#